data_AF-A0A6B2XXT4-F1
#
_entry.id   AF-A0A6B2XXT4-F1
#
_cell.length_a   1.000
_cell.length_b   1.000
_cell.length_c   1.000
_cell.angle_alpha   90.00
_cell.angle_beta   90.00
_cell.angle_gamma   90.00
#
_symmetry.space_group_name_H-M   'P 1'
#
loop_
_entity.id
_entity.type
_entity.pdbx_description
1 polymer ?
#
loop_
_entity_poly.entity_id
_entity_poly.type
_entity_poly.pdbx_seq_one_letter_code
_entity_poly.pdbx_strand_id
1 'polypeptide(L)'
;MVTVRDVARESGVSISTVSRALAEPERVAPETRDRVVAVANRLGYRPNRAASGLRAGRTGALGLVVPDLENPYFASVTKGVQARARQTGHAVFVVDAGEDPALETEL
;
A
#
# COMPACT_ATOMS: atom_id res chain seq x y z
N MET A 1 -11.07 19.71 1.35
CA MET A 1 -10.14 18.59 1.13
C MET A 1 -10.22 18.20 -0.33
N VAL A 2 -9.11 18.13 -1.06
CA VAL A 2 -9.12 17.79 -2.49
C VAL A 2 -9.24 16.28 -2.65
N THR A 3 -10.12 15.85 -3.55
CA THR A 3 -10.39 14.43 -3.83
C THR A 3 -9.95 14.06 -5.24
N VAL A 4 -9.88 12.76 -5.53
CA VAL A 4 -9.61 12.25 -6.89
C VAL A 4 -10.64 12.73 -7.92
N ARG A 5 -11.87 13.04 -7.49
CA ARG A 5 -12.93 13.57 -8.36
C ARG A 5 -12.62 14.99 -8.81
N ASP A 6 -12.03 15.80 -7.93
CA ASP A 6 -11.64 17.18 -8.24
C ASP A 6 -10.51 17.19 -9.26
N VAL A 7 -9.51 16.31 -9.07
CA VAL A 7 -8.43 16.11 -10.04
C VAL A 7 -8.97 15.65 -11.39
N ALA A 8 -9.89 14.67 -11.42
CA ALA A 8 -10.50 14.16 -12.65
C ALA A 8 -11.24 15.26 -13.42
N ARG A 9 -12.05 16.06 -12.71
CA ARG A 9 -12.78 17.19 -13.30
C ARG A 9 -11.84 18.22 -13.92
N GLU A 10 -10.78 18.60 -13.23
CA GLU A 10 -9.87 19.66 -13.67
C GLU A 10 -8.85 19.19 -14.73
N SER A 11 -8.52 17.90 -14.75
CA SER A 11 -7.69 17.29 -15.80
C SER A 11 -8.49 16.83 -17.03
N GLY A 12 -9.82 16.88 -16.98
CA GLY A 12 -10.70 16.53 -18.10
C GLY A 12 -10.71 15.04 -18.44
N VAL A 13 -10.40 14.17 -17.47
CA VAL A 13 -10.39 12.71 -17.66
C VAL A 13 -11.26 12.01 -16.62
N SER A 14 -11.52 10.72 -16.82
CA SER A 14 -12.27 9.93 -15.84
C SER A 14 -11.47 9.72 -14.54
N ILE A 15 -12.19 9.43 -13.46
CA ILE A 15 -11.59 9.05 -12.17
C ILE A 15 -10.65 7.83 -12.33
N SER A 16 -11.03 6.87 -13.18
CA SER A 16 -10.21 5.67 -13.42
C SER A 16 -8.91 6.01 -14.16
N THR A 17 -8.92 6.97 -15.08
CA THR A 17 -7.70 7.48 -15.73
C THR A 17 -6.81 8.21 -14.75
N VAL A 18 -7.37 9.04 -13.85
CA VAL A 18 -6.57 9.66 -12.77
C VAL A 18 -5.93 8.59 -11.88
N SER A 19 -6.71 7.59 -11.47
CA SER A 19 -6.19 6.50 -10.64
C SER A 19 -5.05 5.75 -11.32
N ARG A 20 -5.19 5.40 -12.61
CA ARG A 20 -4.12 4.74 -13.38
C ARG A 20 -2.92 5.65 -13.59
N ALA A 21 -3.12 6.92 -13.92
CA ALA A 21 -2.01 7.85 -14.14
C ALA A 21 -1.13 8.03 -12.89
N LEU A 22 -1.71 7.86 -11.70
CA LEU A 22 -0.99 7.96 -10.42
C LEU A 22 -0.45 6.62 -9.89
N ALA A 23 -1.05 5.49 -10.25
CA ALA A 23 -0.67 4.16 -9.74
C ALA A 23 0.13 3.31 -10.75
N GLU A 24 -0.18 3.43 -12.03
CA GLU A 24 0.35 2.65 -13.17
C GLU A 24 0.64 3.61 -14.35
N PRO A 25 1.54 4.60 -14.17
CA PRO A 25 1.77 5.70 -15.13
C PRO A 25 2.18 5.23 -16.53
N GLU A 26 2.78 4.04 -16.66
CA GLU A 26 3.14 3.38 -17.92
C GLU A 26 1.93 2.93 -18.76
N ARG A 27 0.76 2.80 -18.15
CA ARG A 27 -0.49 2.39 -18.83
C ARG A 27 -1.30 3.57 -19.35
N VAL A 28 -0.80 4.80 -19.19
CA VAL A 28 -1.47 6.04 -19.59
C VAL A 28 -0.56 6.80 -20.54
N ALA A 29 -1.14 7.38 -21.60
CA ALA A 29 -0.39 8.21 -22.54
C ALA A 29 0.38 9.32 -21.79
N PRO A 30 1.67 9.57 -22.11
CA PRO A 30 2.52 10.51 -21.37
C PRO A 30 1.88 11.88 -21.18
N GLU A 31 1.27 12.42 -22.23
CA GLU A 31 0.60 13.73 -22.20
C GLU A 31 -0.55 13.77 -21.19
N THR A 32 -1.34 12.70 -21.12
CA THR A 32 -2.46 12.60 -20.18
C THR A 32 -1.96 12.44 -18.75
N ARG A 33 -0.92 11.61 -18.55
CA ARG A 33 -0.27 11.43 -17.25
C ARG A 33 0.27 12.77 -16.74
N ASP A 34 1.03 13.48 -17.56
CA ASP A 34 1.69 14.73 -17.16
C ASP A 34 0.67 15.81 -16.80
N ARG A 35 -0.43 15.89 -17.57
CA ARG A 35 -1.57 16.77 -17.23
C ARG A 35 -2.19 16.41 -15.88
N VAL A 36 -2.46 15.12 -15.62
CA VAL A 36 -3.03 14.67 -14.35
C VAL A 36 -2.10 14.99 -13.18
N VAL A 37 -0.80 14.72 -13.32
CA VAL A 37 0.21 14.99 -12.28
C VAL A 37 0.30 16.49 -11.99
N ALA A 38 0.32 17.33 -13.02
CA ALA A 38 0.35 18.79 -12.86
C ALA A 38 -0.88 19.31 -12.10
N VAL A 39 -2.08 18.83 -12.46
CA VAL A 39 -3.33 19.20 -11.77
C VAL A 39 -3.33 18.72 -10.32
N ALA A 40 -2.93 17.47 -10.08
CA ALA A 40 -2.87 16.90 -8.73
C ALA A 40 -1.93 17.70 -7.82
N ASN A 41 -0.75 18.08 -8.34
CA ASN A 41 0.23 18.89 -7.61
C ASN A 41 -0.30 20.30 -7.32
N ARG A 42 -0.88 20.96 -8.33
CA ARG A 42 -1.48 22.29 -8.19
C ARG A 42 -2.57 22.33 -7.12
N LEU A 43 -3.41 21.29 -7.07
CA LEU A 43 -4.48 21.18 -6.08
C LEU A 43 -4.01 20.66 -4.72
N GLY A 44 -2.75 20.22 -4.58
CA GLY A 44 -2.25 19.59 -3.37
C GLY A 44 -2.92 18.25 -3.06
N TYR A 45 -3.41 17.53 -4.08
CA TYR A 45 -3.99 16.20 -3.92
C TYR A 45 -2.92 15.18 -3.49
N ARG A 46 -3.19 14.45 -2.41
CA ARG A 46 -2.37 13.32 -1.97
C ARG A 46 -3.19 12.03 -1.99
N PRO A 47 -2.76 10.98 -2.71
CA PRO A 47 -3.45 9.70 -2.70
C PRO A 47 -3.52 9.11 -1.28
N ASN A 48 -4.71 8.72 -0.84
CA ASN A 48 -4.86 7.98 0.41
C ASN A 48 -4.59 6.49 0.16
N ARG A 49 -3.38 6.04 0.54
CA ARG A 49 -2.96 4.64 0.39
C ARG A 49 -3.85 3.65 1.14
N ALA A 50 -4.39 4.02 2.31
CA ALA A 50 -5.32 3.18 3.05
C ALA A 50 -6.64 2.96 2.29
N ALA A 51 -7.18 4.02 1.68
CA ALA A 51 -8.38 3.93 0.84
C ALA A 51 -8.14 3.12 -0.45
N SER A 52 -6.92 3.16 -0.99
CA SER A 52 -6.51 2.35 -2.15
C SER A 52 -6.46 0.86 -1.80
N GLY A 53 -5.90 0.50 -0.64
CA GLY A 53 -5.84 -0.89 -0.18
C GLY A 53 -7.22 -1.48 0.15
N LEU A 54 -8.12 -0.67 0.72
CA LEU A 54 -9.52 -1.05 0.98
C LEU A 54 -10.29 -1.37 -0.32
N ARG A 55 -10.14 -0.56 -1.37
CA ARG A 55 -10.81 -0.80 -2.67
C ARG A 55 -10.26 -2.02 -3.42
N ALA A 56 -8.98 -2.34 -3.22
CA ALA A 56 -8.33 -3.48 -3.85
C ALA A 56 -8.53 -4.81 -3.08
N GLY A 57 -9.16 -4.77 -1.90
CA GLY A 57 -9.27 -5.93 -1.01
C GLY A 57 -7.92 -6.44 -0.48
N ARG A 58 -6.86 -5.65 -0.63
CA ARG A 58 -5.48 -5.97 -0.24
C ARG A 58 -4.89 -4.74 0.42
N THR A 59 -4.69 -4.80 1.73
CA THR A 59 -4.15 -3.69 2.53
C THR A 59 -2.66 -3.42 2.28
N GLY A 60 -1.98 -4.25 1.48
CA GLY A 60 -0.52 -4.20 1.35
C GLY A 60 0.18 -4.62 2.64
N ALA A 61 -0.52 -5.33 3.53
CA ALA A 61 -0.01 -5.82 4.79
C ALA A 61 0.26 -7.33 4.73
N LEU A 62 1.33 -7.78 5.36
CA LEU A 62 1.68 -9.17 5.60
C LEU A 62 1.61 -9.45 7.09
N GLY A 63 0.89 -10.51 7.49
CA GLY A 63 0.98 -11.06 8.84
C GLY A 63 2.15 -12.03 8.92
N LEU A 64 2.98 -11.91 9.96
CA LEU A 64 4.04 -12.84 10.29
C LEU A 64 3.80 -13.35 11.71
N VAL A 65 3.31 -14.58 11.83
CA VAL A 65 3.17 -15.26 13.12
C VAL A 65 4.50 -15.95 13.44
N VAL A 66 5.04 -15.72 14.63
CA VAL A 66 6.25 -16.37 15.12
C VAL A 66 5.97 -17.04 16.47
N PRO A 67 6.59 -18.20 16.77
CA PRO A 67 6.37 -18.88 18.05
C PRO A 67 6.83 -18.08 19.27
N ASP A 68 7.97 -17.40 19.17
CA ASP A 68 8.53 -16.58 20.25
C ASP A 68 9.43 -15.49 19.64
N LEU A 69 9.12 -14.22 19.89
CA LEU A 69 9.91 -13.10 19.35
C LEU A 69 11.22 -12.86 20.12
N GLU A 70 11.33 -13.34 21.36
CA GLU A 70 12.55 -13.22 22.18
C GLU A 70 13.64 -14.18 21.71
N ASN A 71 13.26 -15.30 21.07
CA ASN A 71 14.20 -16.23 20.48
C ASN A 71 15.00 -15.56 19.32
N PRO A 72 16.35 -15.49 19.40
CA PRO A 72 17.19 -14.84 18.39
C PRO A 72 17.04 -15.39 16.97
N TYR A 73 16.60 -16.64 16.83
CA TYR A 73 16.30 -17.24 15.54
C TYR A 73 15.14 -16.51 14.84
N PHE A 74 13.99 -16.39 15.50
CA PHE A 74 12.80 -15.74 14.94
C PHE A 74 12.97 -14.23 14.82
N ALA A 75 13.72 -13.59 15.71
CA ALA A 75 14.12 -12.19 15.55
C ALA A 75 14.92 -11.96 14.25
N SER A 76 15.84 -12.87 13.91
CA SER A 76 16.64 -12.78 12.69
C SER A 76 15.80 -13.02 11.43
N VAL A 77 14.90 -14.01 11.46
CA VAL A 77 13.94 -14.27 10.38
C VAL A 77 13.03 -13.06 10.15
N THR A 78 12.46 -12.51 11.21
CA THR A 78 11.58 -11.33 11.17
C THR A 78 12.27 -10.14 10.51
N LYS A 79 13.53 -9.86 10.87
CA LYS A 79 14.33 -8.82 10.21
C LYS A 79 14.48 -9.05 8.71
N GLY A 80 14.74 -10.30 8.29
CA GLY A 80 14.85 -10.67 6.88
C GLY A 80 13.55 -10.44 6.10
N VAL A 81 12.42 -10.88 6.66
CA VAL A 81 11.09 -10.68 6.07
C VAL A 81 10.77 -9.19 5.94
N GLN A 82 10.96 -8.42 7.01
CA GLN A 82 10.74 -6.97 7.00
C GLN A 82 11.58 -6.25 5.95
N ALA A 83 12.86 -6.63 5.79
CA ALA A 83 13.75 -6.02 4.80
C ALA A 83 13.22 -6.23 3.37
N ARG A 84 12.70 -7.41 3.05
CA ARG A 84 12.13 -7.72 1.73
C ARG A 84 10.75 -7.10 1.53
N ALA A 85 9.89 -7.11 2.54
CA ALA A 85 8.58 -6.47 2.48
C ALA A 85 8.68 -4.96 2.20
N ARG A 86 9.67 -4.29 2.81
CA ARG A 86 9.95 -2.86 2.54
C ARG A 86 10.31 -2.60 1.08
N GLN A 87 11.08 -3.49 0.44
CA GLN A 87 11.44 -3.36 -0.97
C GLN A 87 10.23 -3.46 -1.90
N THR A 88 9.19 -4.19 -1.49
CA THR A 88 7.97 -4.41 -2.27
C THR A 88 6.80 -3.53 -1.82
N GLY A 89 7.04 -2.57 -0.90
CA GLY A 89 6.02 -1.63 -0.42
C GLY A 89 4.99 -2.24 0.53
N HIS A 90 5.29 -3.39 1.14
CA HIS A 90 4.40 -4.05 2.10
C HIS A 90 4.75 -3.71 3.55
N ALA A 91 3.72 -3.52 4.37
CA ALA A 91 3.86 -3.48 5.84
C ALA A 91 3.88 -4.91 6.40
N VAL A 92 4.61 -5.14 7.49
CA VAL A 92 4.62 -6.44 8.20
C VAL A 92 4.09 -6.23 9.61
N PHE A 93 3.05 -6.97 9.96
CA PHE A 93 2.52 -7.10 11.32
C PHE A 93 3.03 -8.41 11.90
N VAL A 94 3.80 -8.30 12.98
CA VAL A 94 4.36 -9.48 13.65
C VAL A 94 3.42 -9.83 14.80
N VAL A 95 3.05 -11.10 14.90
CA VAL A 95 2.29 -11.65 16.00
C VAL A 95 3.15 -12.70 16.68
N ASP A 96 3.34 -12.53 17.98
CA ASP A 96 3.99 -13.52 18.83
C ASP A 96 2.92 -14.49 19.35
N ALA A 97 3.08 -15.78 19.03
CA ALA A 97 2.15 -16.82 19.45
C ALA A 97 2.45 -17.35 20.87
N GLY A 98 3.55 -16.95 21.50
CA GLY A 98 3.91 -17.35 22.86
C GLY A 98 4.06 -18.87 23.05
N GLU A 99 4.54 -19.55 22.02
CA GLU A 99 4.62 -21.01 21.89
C GLU A 99 3.28 -21.75 22.08
N ASP A 100 2.14 -21.04 21.98
CA ASP A 100 0.82 -21.62 22.11
C ASP A 100 0.22 -21.99 20.74
N PRO A 101 0.10 -23.29 20.41
CA PRO A 101 -0.47 -23.73 19.14
C PRO A 101 -1.94 -23.36 18.94
N ALA A 102 -2.68 -23.10 20.02
CA ALA A 102 -4.07 -22.68 19.93
C ALA A 102 -4.18 -21.26 19.37
N LEU A 103 -3.25 -20.37 19.73
CA LEU A 103 -3.20 -19.00 19.22
C LEU A 103 -2.86 -18.96 17.72
N GLU A 104 -2.05 -19.90 17.24
CA GLU A 104 -1.73 -20.04 15.80
C GLU A 104 -2.95 -20.40 14.94
N THR A 105 -3.95 -21.06 15.53
CA THR A 105 -5.14 -21.54 14.81
C THR A 105 -6.26 -20.50 14.75
N GLU A 106 -6.24 -19.47 15.62
CA GLU A 106 -7.26 -18.41 15.69
C GLU A 106 -6.96 -17.15 14.83
N LEU A 107 -5.75 -17.06 14.26
CA LEU A 107 -5.25 -15.90 13.50
C LEU A 107 -5.35 -16.06 11.97
#